data_AF-A0A7K2PE38-F1
#
_entry.id   AF-A0A7K2PE38-F1
#
_cell.length_a   1.000
_cell.length_b   1.000
_cell.length_c   1.000
_cell.angle_alpha   90.00
_cell.angle_beta   90.00
_cell.angle_gamma   90.00
#
_symmetry.space_group_name_H-M   'P 1'
#
loop_
_entity.id
_entity.type
_entity.pdbx_description
1 polymer ?
#
loop_
_entity_poly.entity_id
_entity_poly.type
_entity_poly.pdbx_seq_one_letter_code
_entity_poly.pdbx_strand_id
1 'polypeptide(L)'
;MVRRLDTRGGGTRYRRRRLGRRQPGNGCWPTRTTWAARSAISLAGLYSGRAIAVARTTVCHALSYPMTLRHGIPHGHACGLTLGAVLAYNARTTDRDCRHPRGARGVRDIVARILDALRCDNPDAAAQRLEDLLAASGLAGYDAHDFDDERLAAEAMRYDRADNNPRRLDPGRLRALLAGLRQPSSPRSE
;
A
#
# COMPACT_ATOMS: atom_id res chain seq x y z
N MET A 1 38.80 -42.20 44.08
CA MET A 1 37.87 -43.29 43.72
C MET A 1 37.21 -42.93 42.40
N VAL A 2 37.56 -43.67 41.36
CA VAL A 2 37.11 -43.52 39.96
C VAL A 2 35.75 -44.19 39.75
N ARG A 3 35.01 -43.73 38.73
CA ARG A 3 34.00 -44.43 37.87
C ARG A 3 32.62 -43.78 37.95
N ARG A 4 31.82 -43.70 36.89
CA ARG A 4 31.93 -43.77 35.42
C ARG A 4 30.55 -43.31 34.92
N LEU A 5 30.50 -42.78 33.71
CA LEU A 5 29.30 -42.52 32.92
C LEU A 5 28.41 -43.77 32.81
N ASP A 6 27.10 -43.63 32.96
CA ASP A 6 26.12 -44.54 32.35
C ASP A 6 25.38 -43.76 31.24
N THR A 7 25.56 -44.25 30.02
CA THR A 7 24.90 -43.80 28.81
C THR A 7 23.86 -44.85 28.48
N ARG A 8 22.59 -44.53 28.65
CA ARG A 8 21.49 -45.38 28.15
C ARG A 8 20.67 -44.61 27.15
N GLY A 9 20.70 -45.12 25.92
CA GLY A 9 19.95 -44.62 24.80
C GLY A 9 18.45 -44.65 25.08
N GLY A 10 17.81 -43.53 24.81
CA GLY A 10 16.36 -43.42 24.68
C GLY A 10 16.09 -42.66 23.40
N GLY A 11 15.87 -43.38 22.30
CA GLY A 11 15.46 -42.79 21.04
C GLY A 11 14.18 -41.97 21.24
N THR A 12 14.24 -40.67 20.95
CA THR A 12 13.07 -39.80 20.89
C THR A 12 12.18 -40.25 19.73
N ARG A 13 11.22 -41.14 20.00
CA ARG A 13 10.12 -41.42 19.08
C ARG A 13 9.26 -40.16 18.97
N TYR A 14 9.38 -39.43 17.86
CA TYR A 14 8.38 -38.44 17.47
C TYR A 14 7.04 -39.15 17.23
N ARG A 15 6.15 -39.15 18.22
CA ARG A 15 4.75 -39.54 18.02
C ARG A 15 4.14 -38.52 17.05
N ARG A 16 3.95 -38.91 15.78
CA ARG A 16 3.03 -38.22 14.86
C ARG A 16 1.63 -38.30 15.48
N ARG A 17 1.20 -37.23 16.17
CA ARG A 17 -0.23 -37.01 16.42
C ARG A 17 -0.91 -36.96 15.06
N ARG A 18 -1.77 -37.94 14.76
CA ARG A 18 -2.73 -37.84 13.66
C ARG A 18 -3.57 -36.59 13.92
N LEU A 19 -3.38 -35.56 13.10
CA LEU A 19 -4.29 -34.42 13.02
C LEU A 19 -5.64 -34.97 12.56
N GLY A 20 -6.60 -35.01 13.50
CA GLY A 20 -7.99 -35.22 13.19
C GLY A 20 -8.47 -34.12 12.24
N ARG A 21 -9.17 -34.52 11.18
CA ARG A 21 -9.86 -33.60 10.28
C ARG A 21 -10.90 -32.84 11.09
N ARG A 22 -10.70 -31.52 11.31
CA ARG A 22 -11.77 -30.62 11.74
C ARG A 22 -12.52 -30.13 10.50
N GLN A 23 -13.85 -30.21 10.60
CA GLN A 23 -14.83 -29.74 9.61
C GLN A 23 -14.70 -28.21 9.35
N PRO A 24 -15.02 -27.73 8.14
CA PRO A 24 -14.94 -26.31 7.81
C PRO A 24 -16.23 -25.61 8.25
N GLY A 25 -16.10 -24.70 9.22
CA GLY A 25 -17.15 -23.78 9.62
C GLY A 25 -16.57 -22.39 9.83
N ASN A 26 -17.01 -21.47 8.98
CA ASN A 26 -17.14 -20.03 9.23
C ASN A 26 -15.85 -19.19 9.16
N GLY A 27 -15.71 -18.43 8.06
CA GLY A 27 -15.10 -17.09 8.07
C GLY A 27 -13.58 -16.98 8.27
N CYS A 28 -12.82 -18.04 8.04
CA CYS A 28 -11.36 -17.98 8.15
C CYS A 28 -10.75 -17.63 6.79
N TRP A 29 -10.03 -16.51 6.69
CA TRP A 29 -9.08 -16.25 5.61
C TRP A 29 -8.28 -17.52 5.30
N PRO A 30 -7.83 -17.79 4.06
CA PRO A 30 -6.93 -18.89 3.81
C PRO A 30 -5.65 -18.66 4.64
N THR A 31 -5.57 -19.31 5.81
CA THR A 31 -4.54 -19.14 6.84
C THR A 31 -3.17 -19.64 6.42
N ARG A 32 -2.99 -19.94 5.13
CA ARG A 32 -1.75 -20.39 4.53
C ARG A 32 -1.47 -19.59 3.28
N THR A 33 -0.93 -18.39 3.46
CA THR A 33 -0.08 -17.77 2.44
C THR A 33 1.01 -18.78 2.06
N THR A 34 1.15 -19.10 0.78
CA THR A 34 2.16 -20.06 0.33
C THR A 34 3.57 -19.50 0.53
N TRP A 35 4.58 -20.37 0.58
CA TRP A 35 5.98 -19.92 0.60
C TRP A 35 6.28 -19.05 -0.63
N ALA A 36 5.78 -19.44 -1.81
CA ALA A 36 5.91 -18.65 -3.03
C ALA A 36 5.33 -17.24 -2.89
N ALA A 37 4.13 -17.08 -2.30
CA ALA A 37 3.52 -15.77 -2.08
C ALA A 37 4.34 -14.92 -1.09
N ARG A 38 4.83 -15.51 0.01
CA ARG A 38 5.69 -14.81 0.98
C ARG A 38 7.00 -14.37 0.34
N SER A 39 7.66 -15.25 -0.41
CA SER A 39 8.89 -14.94 -1.14
C SER A 39 8.68 -13.83 -2.16
N ALA A 40 7.55 -13.83 -2.88
CA ALA A 40 7.20 -12.77 -3.82
C ALA A 40 7.00 -11.41 -3.14
N ILE A 41 6.26 -11.36 -2.01
CA ILE A 41 6.07 -10.12 -1.24
C ILE A 41 7.39 -9.62 -0.65
N SER A 42 8.23 -10.52 -0.10
CA SER A 42 9.55 -10.14 0.42
C SER A 42 10.45 -9.57 -0.69
N LEU A 43 10.43 -10.16 -1.88
CA LEU A 43 11.17 -9.67 -3.03
C LEU A 43 10.64 -8.32 -3.52
N ALA A 44 9.32 -8.14 -3.56
CA ALA A 44 8.70 -6.85 -3.85
C ALA A 44 9.09 -5.77 -2.82
N GLY A 45 9.14 -6.13 -1.53
CA GLY A 45 9.64 -5.27 -0.45
C GLY A 45 11.10 -4.85 -0.66
N LEU A 46 11.97 -5.79 -1.05
CA LEU A 46 13.37 -5.50 -1.37
C LEU A 46 13.49 -4.51 -2.54
N TYR A 47 12.80 -4.77 -3.65
CA TYR A 47 12.89 -3.91 -4.84
C TYR A 47 12.25 -2.53 -4.62
N SER A 48 11.13 -2.45 -3.91
CA SER A 48 10.51 -1.16 -3.55
C SER A 48 11.41 -0.36 -2.60
N GLY A 49 12.06 -1.00 -1.62
CA GLY A 49 13.06 -0.35 -0.77
C GLY A 49 14.24 0.20 -1.56
N ARG A 50 14.78 -0.57 -2.52
CA ARG A 50 15.84 -0.10 -3.44
C ARG A 50 15.39 1.08 -4.30
N ALA A 51 14.15 1.05 -4.80
CA ALA A 51 13.60 2.15 -5.59
C ALA A 51 13.46 3.43 -4.76
N ILE A 52 12.90 3.33 -3.56
CA ILE A 52 12.72 4.46 -2.64
C ILE A 52 14.07 5.06 -2.21
N ALA A 53 15.10 4.23 -1.99
CA ALA A 53 16.44 4.68 -1.62
C ALA A 53 17.07 5.63 -2.67
N VAL A 54 16.70 5.50 -3.94
CA VAL A 54 17.20 6.34 -5.03
C VAL A 54 16.22 7.46 -5.39
N ALA A 55 14.95 7.13 -5.61
CA ALA A 55 13.95 8.07 -6.12
C ALA A 55 13.35 8.97 -5.04
N ARG A 56 13.48 8.60 -3.76
CA ARG A 56 12.72 9.15 -2.63
C ARG A 56 11.21 8.93 -2.82
N THR A 57 10.40 9.54 -1.97
CA THR A 57 8.94 9.38 -1.94
C THR A 57 8.22 10.71 -2.20
N THR A 58 6.92 10.61 -2.53
CA THR A 58 6.07 11.72 -2.97
C THR A 58 4.94 12.02 -1.97
N VAL A 59 3.87 12.69 -2.41
CA VAL A 59 2.78 13.20 -1.58
C VAL A 59 2.04 12.13 -0.77
N CYS A 60 1.94 10.87 -1.23
CA CYS A 60 1.31 9.80 -0.42
C CYS A 60 2.03 9.60 0.93
N HIS A 61 3.37 9.72 0.94
CA HIS A 61 4.14 9.64 2.18
C HIS A 61 4.03 10.93 3.01
N ALA A 62 3.84 12.08 2.36
CA ALA A 62 3.62 13.34 3.07
C ALA A 62 2.27 13.35 3.81
N LEU A 63 1.22 12.80 3.18
CA LEU A 63 -0.11 12.63 3.77
C LEU A 63 -0.13 11.58 4.89
N SER A 64 0.68 10.52 4.76
CA SER A 64 0.65 9.44 5.73
C SER A 64 1.22 9.84 7.09
N TYR A 65 2.11 10.85 7.18
CA TYR A 65 2.62 11.33 8.46
C TYR A 65 1.53 11.87 9.38
N PRO A 66 0.72 12.88 9.01
CA PRO A 66 -0.37 13.35 9.86
C PRO A 66 -1.44 12.29 10.09
N MET A 67 -1.74 11.42 9.12
CA MET A 67 -2.65 10.27 9.34
C MET A 67 -2.14 9.35 10.45
N THR A 68 -0.86 8.97 10.41
CA THR A 68 -0.26 8.08 11.40
C THR A 68 -0.12 8.77 12.76
N LEU A 69 0.41 10.00 12.80
CA LEU A 69 0.71 10.69 14.06
C LEU A 69 -0.54 11.14 14.82
N ARG A 70 -1.63 11.49 14.11
CA ARG A 70 -2.85 12.02 14.73
C ARG A 70 -3.93 10.97 14.91
N HIS A 71 -4.07 10.04 13.96
CA HIS A 71 -5.15 9.05 13.94
C HIS A 71 -4.66 7.63 14.24
N GLY A 72 -3.36 7.43 14.51
CA GLY A 72 -2.80 6.12 14.88
C GLY A 72 -2.80 5.09 13.75
N ILE A 73 -3.00 5.52 12.49
CA ILE A 73 -3.11 4.62 11.35
C ILE A 73 -1.71 4.09 10.99
N PRO A 74 -1.52 2.76 10.85
CA PRO A 74 -0.23 2.20 10.44
C PRO A 74 0.28 2.82 9.14
N HIS A 75 1.56 3.19 9.09
CA HIS A 75 2.11 4.02 8.01
C HIS A 75 1.87 3.47 6.59
N GLY A 76 2.04 2.16 6.40
CA GLY A 76 1.77 1.51 5.11
C GLY A 76 0.31 1.59 4.68
N HIS A 77 -0.62 1.44 5.64
CA HIS A 77 -2.05 1.63 5.41
C HIS A 77 -2.34 3.09 5.05
N ALA A 78 -1.82 4.04 5.82
CA ALA A 78 -1.98 5.47 5.55
C ALA A 78 -1.46 5.90 4.16
N CYS A 79 -0.32 5.36 3.71
CA CYS A 79 0.15 5.56 2.34
C CYS A 79 -0.82 4.99 1.29
N GLY A 80 -1.36 3.79 1.55
CA GLY A 80 -2.29 3.10 0.66
C GLY A 80 -3.60 3.85 0.44
N LEU A 81 -4.13 4.52 1.47
CA LEU A 81 -5.39 5.27 1.43
C LEU A 81 -5.49 6.30 0.30
N THR A 82 -4.35 6.87 -0.13
CA THR A 82 -4.32 7.96 -1.12
C THR A 82 -3.61 7.57 -2.42
N LEU A 83 -3.05 6.36 -2.48
CA LEU A 83 -2.19 5.92 -3.58
C LEU A 83 -2.92 5.89 -4.93
N GLY A 84 -4.15 5.38 -4.95
CA GLY A 84 -4.98 5.30 -6.16
C GLY A 84 -5.29 6.69 -6.74
N ALA A 85 -5.86 7.58 -5.91
CA ALA A 85 -6.20 8.93 -6.35
C ALA A 85 -4.96 9.75 -6.78
N VAL A 86 -3.83 9.61 -6.10
CA VAL A 86 -2.57 10.28 -6.48
C VAL A 86 -2.00 9.72 -7.79
N LEU A 87 -2.11 8.40 -8.04
CA LEU A 87 -1.74 7.80 -9.33
C LEU A 87 -2.58 8.40 -10.46
N ALA A 88 -3.91 8.44 -10.30
CA ALA A 88 -4.82 9.03 -11.27
C ALA A 88 -4.56 10.52 -11.48
N TYR A 89 -4.25 11.26 -10.41
CA TYR A 89 -3.81 12.66 -10.50
C TYR A 89 -2.56 12.82 -11.34
N ASN A 90 -1.52 12.01 -11.10
CA ASN A 90 -0.26 12.07 -11.82
C ASN A 90 -0.38 11.60 -13.29
N ALA A 91 -1.34 10.74 -13.62
CA ALA A 91 -1.62 10.35 -14.99
C ALA A 91 -2.03 11.53 -15.88
N ARG A 92 -2.68 12.54 -15.29
CA ARG A 92 -3.17 13.74 -15.97
C ARG A 92 -2.15 14.90 -15.97
N THR A 93 -0.86 14.59 -15.80
CA THR A 93 0.21 15.60 -15.84
C THR A 93 0.29 16.27 -17.21
N THR A 94 0.42 17.59 -17.22
CA THR A 94 0.58 18.43 -18.41
C THR A 94 1.91 19.17 -18.35
N ASP A 95 2.36 19.76 -19.45
CA ASP A 95 3.62 20.51 -19.44
C ASP A 95 3.56 21.76 -18.53
N ARG A 96 2.34 22.29 -18.28
CA ARG A 96 2.12 23.45 -17.40
C ARG A 96 2.30 23.13 -15.91
N ASP A 97 2.09 21.88 -15.51
CA ASP A 97 2.12 21.46 -14.11
C ASP A 97 3.08 20.31 -13.82
N CYS A 98 3.93 19.95 -14.79
CA CYS A 98 4.98 18.97 -14.62
C CYS A 98 6.18 19.55 -13.86
N ARG A 99 6.64 18.84 -12.82
CA ARG A 99 7.88 19.11 -12.07
C ARG A 99 8.99 18.12 -12.38
N HIS A 100 8.67 17.04 -13.11
CA HIS A 100 9.62 15.96 -13.36
C HIS A 100 10.59 16.30 -14.50
N PRO A 101 11.91 16.03 -14.37
CA PRO A 101 12.92 16.35 -15.39
C PRO A 101 12.69 15.70 -16.77
N ARG A 102 11.95 14.58 -16.82
CA ARG A 102 11.58 13.89 -18.07
C ARG A 102 10.37 14.52 -18.79
N GLY A 103 9.83 15.62 -18.29
CA GLY A 103 8.65 16.28 -18.84
C GLY A 103 7.35 15.49 -18.65
N ALA A 104 6.23 16.09 -19.05
CA ALA A 104 4.90 15.52 -18.80
C ALA A 104 4.69 14.19 -19.55
N ARG A 105 5.22 14.09 -20.78
CA ARG A 105 5.20 12.84 -21.54
C ARG A 105 5.90 11.72 -20.79
N GLY A 106 7.11 11.96 -20.27
CA GLY A 106 7.85 10.95 -19.52
C GLY A 106 7.11 10.48 -18.26
N VAL A 107 6.38 11.38 -17.58
CA VAL A 107 5.52 11.01 -16.45
C VAL A 107 4.38 10.11 -16.91
N ARG A 108 3.68 10.47 -17.99
CA ARG A 108 2.57 9.67 -18.53
C ARG A 108 3.04 8.29 -19.02
N ASP A 109 4.22 8.20 -19.63
CA ASP A 109 4.81 6.92 -20.06
C ASP A 109 5.12 6.02 -18.85
N ILE A 110 5.63 6.59 -17.75
CA ILE A 110 5.86 5.84 -16.49
C ILE A 110 4.52 5.37 -15.91
N VAL A 111 3.51 6.23 -15.88
CA VAL A 111 2.17 5.85 -15.41
C VAL A 111 1.61 4.73 -16.28
N ALA A 112 1.71 4.81 -17.61
CA ALA A 112 1.25 3.76 -18.51
C ALA A 112 1.88 2.39 -18.21
N ARG A 113 3.18 2.35 -17.87
CA ARG A 113 3.85 1.11 -17.41
C ARG A 113 3.31 0.58 -16.08
N ILE A 114 2.90 1.47 -15.18
CA ILE A 114 2.25 1.09 -13.92
C ILE A 114 0.86 0.51 -14.20
N LEU A 115 0.10 1.12 -15.11
CA LEU A 115 -1.23 0.63 -15.51
C LEU A 115 -1.13 -0.77 -16.13
N ASP A 116 -0.16 -0.99 -17.02
CA ASP A 116 0.12 -2.31 -17.62
C ASP A 116 0.47 -3.35 -16.55
N ALA A 117 1.36 -3.01 -15.60
CA ALA A 117 1.72 -3.89 -14.49
C ALA A 117 0.52 -4.22 -13.57
N LEU A 118 -0.41 -3.28 -13.39
CA LEU A 118 -1.66 -3.47 -12.65
C LEU A 118 -2.76 -4.13 -13.50
N ARG A 119 -2.54 -4.32 -14.80
CA ARG A 119 -3.51 -4.82 -15.79
C ARG A 119 -4.80 -4.00 -15.81
N CYS A 120 -4.64 -2.67 -15.88
CA CYS A 120 -5.73 -1.71 -15.90
C CYS A 120 -5.64 -0.85 -17.16
N ASP A 121 -6.77 -0.62 -17.82
CA ASP A 121 -6.80 0.12 -19.09
C ASP A 121 -6.67 1.64 -18.92
N ASN A 122 -7.01 2.15 -17.74
CA ASN A 122 -6.99 3.59 -17.46
C ASN A 122 -6.65 3.89 -15.98
N PRO A 123 -6.28 5.15 -15.66
CA PRO A 123 -5.85 5.52 -14.31
C PRO A 123 -6.92 5.38 -13.24
N ASP A 124 -8.20 5.60 -13.59
CA ASP A 124 -9.29 5.52 -12.61
C ASP A 124 -9.60 4.05 -12.28
N ALA A 125 -9.51 3.13 -13.26
CA ALA A 125 -9.56 1.69 -13.02
C ALA A 125 -8.39 1.20 -12.14
N ALA A 126 -7.18 1.74 -12.34
CA ALA A 126 -6.05 1.44 -11.48
C ALA A 126 -6.22 1.98 -10.05
N ALA A 127 -6.83 3.16 -9.90
CA ALA A 127 -7.18 3.69 -8.58
C ALA A 127 -8.17 2.75 -7.86
N GLN A 128 -9.24 2.34 -8.54
CA GLN A 128 -10.22 1.40 -7.99
C GLN A 128 -9.58 0.04 -7.64
N ARG A 129 -8.68 -0.45 -8.49
CA ARG A 129 -7.96 -1.71 -8.24
C ARG A 129 -7.11 -1.65 -6.97
N LEU A 130 -6.47 -0.51 -6.70
CA LEU A 130 -5.68 -0.30 -5.49
C LEU A 130 -6.57 -0.21 -4.24
N GLU A 131 -7.74 0.41 -4.36
CA GLU A 131 -8.75 0.42 -3.28
C GLU A 131 -9.31 -0.98 -3.01
N ASP A 132 -9.61 -1.76 -4.04
CA ASP A 132 -10.06 -3.15 -3.89
C ASP A 132 -8.98 -4.02 -3.22
N LEU A 133 -7.69 -3.79 -3.51
CA LEU A 133 -6.59 -4.48 -2.83
C LEU A 133 -6.50 -4.11 -1.35
N LEU A 134 -6.74 -2.84 -1.02
CA LEU A 134 -6.79 -2.37 0.37
C LEU A 134 -7.96 -3.03 1.12
N ALA A 135 -9.15 -3.00 0.53
CA ALA A 135 -10.36 -3.62 1.08
C ALA A 135 -10.19 -5.15 1.24
N ALA A 136 -9.62 -5.81 0.23
CA ALA A 136 -9.31 -7.25 0.28
C ALA A 136 -8.25 -7.60 1.34
N SER A 137 -7.50 -6.62 1.86
CA SER A 137 -6.58 -6.80 2.98
C SER A 137 -7.27 -6.65 4.35
N GLY A 138 -8.57 -6.35 4.38
CA GLY A 138 -9.34 -6.09 5.60
C GLY A 138 -9.01 -4.73 6.24
N LEU A 139 -8.38 -3.83 5.50
CA LEU A 139 -8.04 -2.49 5.98
C LEU A 139 -9.15 -1.50 5.64
N ALA A 140 -9.40 -0.57 6.55
CA ALA A 140 -10.43 0.46 6.39
C ALA A 140 -10.10 1.42 5.22
N GLY A 141 -11.12 1.86 4.50
CA GLY A 141 -11.00 2.88 3.45
C GLY A 141 -10.78 4.29 4.01
N TYR A 142 -10.59 5.27 3.12
CA TYR A 142 -10.36 6.66 3.51
C TYR A 142 -11.59 7.27 4.22
N ASP A 143 -12.76 6.97 3.70
CA ASP A 143 -14.08 7.37 4.18
C ASP A 143 -14.43 6.85 5.58
N ALA A 144 -13.83 5.74 5.99
CA ALA A 144 -13.98 5.16 7.33
C ALA A 144 -13.24 5.94 8.44
N HIS A 145 -12.48 6.97 8.07
CA HIS A 145 -11.71 7.79 9.00
C HIS A 145 -12.24 9.23 9.08
N ASP A 146 -12.29 9.77 10.28
CA ASP A 146 -12.68 11.15 10.55
C ASP A 146 -11.50 12.11 10.33
N PHE A 147 -11.09 12.26 9.06
CA PHE A 147 -10.06 13.23 8.69
C PHE A 147 -10.65 14.64 8.54
N ASP A 148 -9.86 15.66 8.89
CA ASP A 148 -10.05 17.03 8.43
C ASP A 148 -9.20 17.21 7.16
N ASP A 149 -9.83 17.17 5.99
CA ASP A 149 -9.12 17.16 4.69
C ASP A 149 -8.34 18.46 4.45
N GLU A 150 -8.84 19.59 4.95
CA GLU A 150 -8.17 20.89 4.84
C GLU A 150 -6.88 20.88 5.66
N ARG A 151 -6.99 20.48 6.93
CA ARG A 151 -5.85 20.36 7.82
C ARG A 151 -4.84 19.34 7.30
N LEU A 152 -5.32 18.19 6.83
CA LEU A 152 -4.48 17.11 6.34
C LEU A 152 -3.67 17.55 5.12
N ALA A 153 -4.31 18.24 4.18
CA ALA A 153 -3.63 18.81 3.02
C ALA A 153 -2.59 19.86 3.43
N ALA A 154 -2.94 20.77 4.34
CA ALA A 154 -2.03 21.82 4.81
C ALA A 154 -0.81 21.25 5.56
N GLU A 155 -1.00 20.23 6.41
CA GLU A 155 0.10 19.57 7.13
C GLU A 155 0.99 18.76 6.18
N ALA A 156 0.41 18.02 5.23
CA ALA A 156 1.16 17.23 4.26
C ALA A 156 2.11 18.09 3.41
N MET A 157 1.68 19.29 3.01
CA MET A 157 2.50 20.20 2.20
C MET A 157 3.73 20.76 2.95
N ARG A 158 3.85 20.56 4.27
CA ARG A 158 5.03 20.95 5.06
C ARG A 158 6.18 19.96 4.95
N TYR A 159 5.94 18.76 4.43
CA TYR A 159 6.97 17.74 4.28
C TYR A 159 7.59 17.81 2.88
N ASP A 160 8.93 17.81 2.81
CA ASP A 160 9.71 17.80 1.55
C ASP A 160 9.32 16.68 0.56
N ARG A 161 8.67 15.62 1.06
CA ARG A 161 8.16 14.53 0.20
C ARG A 161 7.06 15.01 -0.74
N ALA A 162 6.22 15.96 -0.34
CA ALA A 162 5.20 16.53 -1.21
C ALA A 162 5.81 17.19 -2.45
N ASP A 163 6.98 17.81 -2.31
CA ASP A 163 7.67 18.50 -3.39
C ASP A 163 8.22 17.58 -4.48
N ASN A 164 8.44 16.30 -4.15
CA ASN A 164 8.93 15.33 -5.12
C ASN A 164 7.82 14.79 -6.04
N ASN A 165 6.55 15.17 -5.83
CA ASN A 165 5.46 14.69 -6.68
C ASN A 165 5.63 15.22 -8.12
N PRO A 166 5.55 14.36 -9.16
CA PRO A 166 5.89 14.75 -10.54
C PRO A 166 4.93 15.78 -11.13
N ARG A 167 3.71 15.86 -10.59
CA ARG A 167 2.71 16.87 -10.92
C ARG A 167 2.56 17.83 -9.75
N ARG A 168 2.62 19.13 -10.01
CA ARG A 168 2.52 20.19 -8.98
C ARG A 168 1.24 20.02 -8.16
N LEU A 169 1.36 20.09 -6.84
CA LEU A 169 0.24 20.14 -5.90
C LEU A 169 0.37 21.40 -5.04
N ASP A 170 -0.79 21.95 -4.67
CA ASP A 170 -0.94 22.98 -3.66
C ASP A 170 -2.00 22.48 -2.64
N PRO A 171 -2.12 23.11 -1.46
CA PRO A 171 -3.07 22.65 -0.44
C PRO A 171 -4.50 22.53 -0.96
N GLY A 172 -4.95 23.45 -1.81
CA GLY A 172 -6.31 23.44 -2.36
C GLY A 172 -6.56 22.25 -3.30
N ARG A 173 -5.62 21.97 -4.20
CA ARG A 173 -5.67 20.78 -5.08
C ARG A 173 -5.61 19.49 -4.29
N LEU A 174 -4.74 19.44 -3.28
CA LEU A 174 -4.60 18.25 -2.44
C LEU A 174 -5.87 17.99 -1.65
N ARG A 175 -6.46 19.02 -1.03
CA ARG A 175 -7.76 18.93 -0.37
C ARG A 175 -8.87 18.46 -1.31
N ALA A 176 -8.93 18.98 -2.53
CA ALA A 176 -9.92 18.54 -3.53
C ALA A 176 -9.75 17.05 -3.88
N LEU A 177 -8.52 16.56 -3.97
CA LEU A 177 -8.22 15.15 -4.18
C LEU A 177 -8.71 14.30 -2.98
N LEU A 178 -8.46 14.75 -1.75
CA LEU A 178 -8.91 14.07 -0.53
C LEU A 178 -10.43 14.03 -0.40
N ALA A 179 -11.11 15.14 -0.68
CA ALA A 179 -12.57 15.20 -0.66
C ALA A 179 -13.21 14.22 -1.67
N GLY A 180 -12.54 13.98 -2.81
CA GLY A 180 -12.97 12.99 -3.80
C GLY A 180 -12.95 11.55 -3.29
N LEU A 181 -12.08 11.22 -2.32
CA LEU A 181 -12.00 9.88 -1.71
C LEU A 181 -13.17 9.57 -0.76
N ARG A 182 -13.99 10.57 -0.41
CA ARG A 182 -15.18 10.39 0.45
C ARG A 182 -16.43 10.01 -0.33
N GLN A 183 -16.40 10.12 -1.66
CA GLN A 183 -17.56 9.78 -2.49
C GLN A 183 -17.51 8.27 -2.77
N PRO A 184 -18.61 7.52 -2.57
CA PRO A 184 -18.65 6.13 -2.96
C PRO A 184 -18.44 6.04 -4.47
N SER A 185 -17.45 5.25 -4.91
CA SER A 185 -17.40 4.82 -6.30
C SER A 185 -18.74 4.16 -6.64
N SER A 186 -19.30 4.53 -7.79
CA SER A 186 -20.65 4.16 -8.24
C SER A 186 -20.99 2.69 -7.98
N PRO A 187 -22.27 2.35 -7.73
CA PRO A 187 -22.66 1.02 -7.30
C PRO A 187 -22.12 -0.05 -8.25
N ARG A 188 -21.43 -1.05 -7.69
CA ARG A 188 -21.07 -2.27 -8.39
C ARG A 188 -22.37 -2.88 -8.90
N SER A 189 -22.59 -2.88 -10.22
CA SER A 189 -23.66 -3.65 -10.82
C SER A 189 -23.44 -5.12 -10.48
N GLU A 190 -24.39 -5.67 -9.71
CA GLU A 190 -24.50 -7.09 -9.36
C GLU A 190 -24.58 -8.00 -10.60
#